data_AF-A0A2U3Z8M8-F1
#
_entry.id   AF-A0A2U3Z8M8-F1
#
_cell.length_a   1.000
_cell.length_b   1.000
_cell.length_c   1.000
_cell.angle_alpha   90.00
_cell.angle_beta   90.00
_cell.angle_gamma   90.00
#
_symmetry.space_group_name_H-M   'P 1'
#
loop_
_entity.id
_entity.type
_entity.pdbx_description
1 polymer ?
#
loop_
_entity_poly.entity_id
_entity_poly.type
_entity_poly.pdbx_seq_one_letter_code
_entity_poly.pdbx_strand_id
1 'polypeptide(L)'
;VAVALLGGAFYECAASGSVPLARRLCRGREPTCEAQLPLAPCRQAQESDAQDLLKELKAQSQVLGWILIAVVIIFLLIFTSVSRCLSPVSFLQLKFWKIYLEQEQQILKSQATEHATELAKENIKCFFECAHPKESNTPSIKDWQQISSLYTFNPKEQYYSMLHKYVNRKEKSHSIRSNEGDAVIPVLDFVDTPGMNIAAGL
;
A
#
# COMPACT_ATOMS: atom_id res chain seq x y z
N VAL A 1 7.65 12.22 6.63
CA VAL A 1 8.94 12.91 6.37
C VAL A 1 8.76 14.33 5.87
N ALA A 2 8.11 14.56 4.72
CA ALA A 2 7.88 15.92 4.20
C ALA A 2 7.18 16.86 5.20
N VAL A 3 6.12 16.40 5.87
CA VAL A 3 5.42 17.18 6.91
C VAL A 3 6.35 17.55 8.09
N ALA A 4 7.23 16.64 8.48
CA ALA A 4 8.21 16.90 9.55
C ALA A 4 9.27 17.93 9.14
N LEU A 5 9.68 17.91 7.85
CA LEU A 5 10.57 18.93 7.27
C LEU A 5 9.89 20.30 7.16
N LEU A 6 8.61 20.35 6.79
CA LEU A 6 7.85 21.60 6.78
C LEU A 6 7.68 22.21 8.19
N GLY A 7 7.56 21.37 9.22
CA GLY A 7 7.54 21.81 10.61
C GLY A 7 8.86 22.44 11.08
N GLY A 8 9.99 22.07 10.46
CA GLY A 8 11.31 22.66 10.71
C GLY A 8 11.99 22.21 11.99
N ALA A 9 11.25 21.91 13.06
CA ALA A 9 11.81 21.63 14.39
C ALA A 9 12.83 20.47 14.41
N PHE A 10 12.54 19.38 13.68
CA PHE A 10 13.45 18.23 13.60
C PHE A 10 14.74 18.56 12.84
N TYR A 11 14.62 19.32 11.75
CA TYR A 11 15.77 19.72 10.93
C TYR A 11 16.62 20.76 11.66
N GLU A 12 16.01 21.76 12.30
CA GLU A 12 16.68 22.75 13.15
C GLU A 12 17.53 22.06 14.23
N CYS A 13 16.95 21.10 14.95
CA CYS A 13 17.65 20.36 16.00
C CYS A 13 18.82 19.51 15.45
N ALA A 14 18.60 18.77 14.35
CA ALA A 14 19.62 17.93 13.75
C ALA A 14 20.77 18.76 13.13
N ALA A 15 20.44 19.88 12.48
CA ALA A 15 21.39 20.77 11.84
C ALA A 15 22.28 21.49 12.86
N SER A 16 21.68 22.01 13.94
CA SER A 16 22.39 22.66 15.03
C SER A 16 23.40 21.76 15.74
N GLY A 17 23.14 20.45 15.82
CA GLY A 17 24.07 19.47 16.42
C GLY A 17 25.18 18.97 15.48
N SER A 18 25.16 19.35 14.20
CA SER A 18 26.07 18.79 13.20
C SER A 18 27.30 19.67 12.96
N VAL A 19 28.48 19.19 13.38
CA VAL A 19 29.77 19.88 13.21
C VAL A 19 30.07 20.37 11.78
N PRO A 20 29.87 19.57 10.71
CA PRO A 20 30.19 20.04 9.35
C PRO A 20 29.22 21.13 8.86
N LEU A 21 27.97 21.11 9.30
CA LEU A 21 26.96 22.10 8.93
C LEU A 21 27.16 23.38 9.76
N ALA A 22 27.48 23.24 11.05
CA ALA A 22 27.84 24.33 11.95
C ALA A 22 29.03 25.15 11.40
N ARG A 23 30.11 24.49 10.95
CA ARG A 23 31.25 25.16 10.29
C ARG A 23 30.85 25.94 9.04
N ARG A 24 29.89 25.43 8.26
CA ARG A 24 29.42 26.08 7.04
C ARG A 24 28.54 27.29 7.38
N LEU A 25 27.67 27.17 8.38
CA LEU A 25 26.74 28.20 8.83
C LEU A 25 27.45 29.33 9.60
N CYS A 26 28.44 29.00 10.42
CA CYS A 26 29.26 29.95 11.19
C CYS A 26 30.46 30.52 10.41
N ARG A 27 30.56 30.26 9.10
CA ARG A 27 31.70 30.70 8.30
C ARG A 27 31.76 32.23 8.22
N GLY A 28 32.79 32.83 8.82
CA GLY A 28 32.98 34.29 8.86
C GLY A 28 32.30 34.99 10.04
N ARG A 29 31.84 34.24 11.05
CA ARG A 29 31.26 34.75 12.30
C ARG A 29 32.20 34.56 13.49
N GLU A 30 31.77 35.06 14.65
CA GLU A 30 32.46 34.95 15.94
C GLU A 30 32.80 33.48 16.26
N PRO A 31 34.01 33.17 16.78
CA PRO A 31 34.42 31.80 17.14
C PRO A 31 33.48 31.09 18.13
N THR A 32 32.68 31.83 18.89
CA THR A 32 31.68 31.29 19.81
C THR A 32 30.43 30.72 19.12
N CYS A 33 30.23 30.99 17.82
CA CYS A 33 29.06 30.54 17.04
C CYS A 33 28.91 29.01 17.03
N GLU A 34 30.00 28.25 16.85
CA GLU A 34 29.94 26.78 16.81
C GLU A 34 29.53 26.17 18.16
N ALA A 35 29.92 26.82 19.27
CA ALA A 35 29.59 26.37 20.62
C ALA A 35 28.15 26.74 21.02
N GLN A 36 27.62 27.87 20.52
CA GLN A 36 26.27 28.35 20.85
C GLN A 36 25.17 27.79 19.92
N LEU A 37 25.50 27.35 18.71
CA LEU A 37 24.54 26.85 17.72
C LEU A 37 23.70 25.63 18.20
N PRO A 38 24.27 24.65 18.95
CA PRO A 38 23.50 23.55 19.54
C PRO A 38 22.52 23.98 20.63
N LEU A 39 22.77 25.11 21.31
CA LEU A 39 21.96 25.64 22.41
C LEU A 39 20.81 26.55 21.91
N ALA A 40 20.91 27.02 20.66
CA ALA A 40 19.94 27.93 20.06
C ALA A 40 18.50 27.37 19.96
N PRO A 41 18.28 26.10 19.54
CA PRO A 41 16.92 25.52 19.47
C PRO A 41 16.21 25.49 20.83
N CYS A 42 16.95 25.43 21.94
CA CYS A 42 16.43 25.43 23.30
C CYS A 42 16.16 26.85 23.85
N ARG A 43 16.31 27.91 23.04
CA ARG A 43 16.24 29.33 23.45
C ARG A 43 17.21 29.72 24.57
N GLN A 44 18.31 28.98 24.72
CA GLN A 44 19.34 29.26 25.73
C GLN A 44 20.48 30.13 25.19
N ALA A 45 20.58 30.29 23.86
CA ALA A 45 21.53 31.21 23.24
C ALA A 45 21.02 32.67 23.34
N GLN A 46 21.85 33.56 23.89
CA GLN A 46 21.53 34.96 24.15
C GLN A 46 21.80 35.87 22.94
N GLU A 47 22.40 35.36 21.87
CA GLU A 47 22.81 36.15 20.72
C GLU A 47 21.75 36.22 19.62
N SER A 48 21.50 37.44 19.11
CA SER A 48 20.64 37.71 17.95
C SER A 48 21.06 36.90 16.71
N ASP A 49 22.36 36.67 16.57
CA ASP A 49 22.97 36.02 15.43
C ASP A 49 22.62 34.52 15.34
N ALA A 50 22.39 33.88 16.50
CA ALA A 50 21.94 32.49 16.60
C ALA A 50 20.44 32.33 16.25
N GLN A 51 19.61 33.33 16.55
CA GLN A 51 18.20 33.31 16.16
C GLN A 51 18.01 33.47 14.65
N ASP A 52 18.85 34.26 13.98
CA ASP A 52 18.80 34.40 12.53
C ASP A 52 19.28 33.13 11.82
N LEU A 53 20.26 32.40 12.39
CA LEU A 53 20.65 31.07 11.90
C LEU A 53 19.51 30.05 12.01
N LEU A 54 18.71 30.09 13.07
CA LEU A 54 17.54 29.21 13.19
C LEU A 54 16.47 29.54 12.14
N LYS A 55 16.25 30.82 11.81
CA LYS A 55 15.33 31.20 10.72
C LYS A 55 15.81 30.68 9.37
N GLU A 56 17.12 30.78 9.11
CA GLU A 56 17.74 30.23 7.90
C GLU A 56 17.59 28.70 7.83
N LEU A 57 17.89 27.98 8.91
CA LEU A 57 17.69 26.53 9.00
C LEU A 57 16.23 26.13 8.81
N LYS A 58 15.29 26.91 9.37
CA LYS A 58 13.86 26.70 9.18
C LYS A 58 13.44 26.89 7.73
N ALA A 59 13.94 27.95 7.08
CA ALA A 59 13.68 28.20 5.67
C ALA A 59 14.24 27.07 4.78
N GLN A 60 15.48 26.62 5.04
CA GLN A 60 16.08 25.48 4.35
C GLN A 60 15.25 24.20 4.52
N SER A 61 14.78 23.92 5.74
CA SER A 61 13.93 22.77 6.02
C SER A 61 12.61 22.83 5.24
N GLN A 62 11.97 24.00 5.16
CA GLN A 62 10.73 24.18 4.42
C GLN A 62 10.94 24.00 2.91
N VAL A 63 12.01 24.58 2.35
CA VAL A 63 12.35 24.44 0.92
C VAL A 63 12.62 22.97 0.60
N LEU A 64 13.40 22.25 1.42
CA LEU A 64 13.63 20.82 1.25
C LEU A 64 12.33 20.01 1.34
N GLY A 65 11.43 20.37 2.27
CA GLY A 65 10.10 19.77 2.39
C GLY A 65 9.27 19.93 1.11
N TRP A 66 9.22 21.14 0.55
CA TRP A 66 8.49 21.41 -0.69
C TRP A 66 9.11 20.73 -1.91
N ILE A 67 10.43 20.73 -2.03
CA ILE A 67 11.14 20.02 -3.09
C ILE A 67 10.84 18.51 -3.01
N LEU A 68 10.89 17.92 -1.81
CA LEU A 68 10.59 16.50 -1.62
C LEU A 68 9.16 16.16 -2.05
N ILE A 69 8.18 17.00 -1.69
CA ILE A 69 6.78 16.83 -2.12
C ILE A 69 6.68 16.88 -3.65
N ALA A 70 7.26 17.90 -4.28
CA ALA A 70 7.24 18.06 -5.73
C ALA A 70 7.86 16.85 -6.44
N VAL A 71 9.01 16.37 -5.95
CA VAL A 71 9.70 15.19 -6.47
C VAL A 71 8.83 13.93 -6.36
N VAL A 72 8.22 13.69 -5.20
CA VAL A 72 7.32 12.54 -4.99
C VAL A 72 6.12 12.60 -5.94
N ILE A 73 5.50 13.77 -6.11
CA ILE A 73 4.38 13.95 -7.04
C ILE A 73 4.82 13.67 -8.48
N ILE A 74 5.97 14.20 -8.91
CA ILE A 74 6.50 13.96 -10.25
C ILE A 74 6.77 12.46 -10.46
N PHE A 75 7.38 11.78 -9.50
CA PHE A 75 7.60 10.33 -9.58
C PHE A 75 6.29 9.55 -9.67
N LEU A 76 5.27 9.89 -8.88
CA LEU A 76 3.95 9.26 -8.96
C LEU A 76 3.27 9.51 -10.32
N LEU A 77 3.40 10.72 -10.87
CA LEU A 77 2.87 11.05 -12.19
C LEU A 77 3.58 10.26 -13.30
N ILE A 78 4.91 10.16 -13.25
CA ILE A 78 5.69 9.36 -14.22
C ILE A 78 5.35 7.88 -14.08
N PHE A 79 5.32 7.35 -12.85
CA PHE A 79 4.98 5.96 -12.61
C PHE A 79 3.58 5.63 -13.12
N THR A 80 2.61 6.50 -12.83
CA THR A 80 1.24 6.34 -13.31
C THR A 80 1.17 6.45 -14.83
N SER A 81 1.82 7.44 -15.44
CA SER A 81 1.79 7.63 -16.89
C SER A 81 2.45 6.48 -17.63
N VAL A 82 3.62 6.01 -17.18
CA VAL A 82 4.32 4.84 -17.73
C VAL A 82 3.48 3.58 -17.56
N SER A 83 2.91 3.35 -16.38
CA SER A 83 2.03 2.19 -16.15
C SER A 83 0.79 2.22 -17.05
N ARG A 84 0.24 3.40 -17.33
CA ARG A 84 -0.90 3.58 -18.24
C ARG A 84 -0.52 3.44 -19.71
N CYS A 85 0.64 3.97 -20.12
CA CYS A 85 1.14 3.91 -21.50
C CYS A 85 1.68 2.53 -21.89
N LEU A 86 2.29 1.80 -20.95
CA LEU A 86 2.86 0.48 -21.17
C LEU A 86 1.92 -0.67 -20.82
N SER A 87 0.72 -0.40 -20.28
CA SER A 87 -0.24 -1.46 -19.96
C SER A 87 -0.67 -2.16 -21.25
N PRO A 88 -0.33 -3.45 -21.44
CA PRO A 88 -0.75 -4.22 -22.61
C PRO A 88 -2.24 -4.58 -22.58
N VAL A 89 -2.90 -4.35 -21.43
CA VAL A 89 -4.33 -4.60 -21.19
C VAL A 89 -5.08 -3.30 -21.37
N SER A 90 -6.15 -3.32 -22.18
CA SER A 90 -7.02 -2.16 -22.38
C SER A 90 -7.51 -1.62 -21.03
N PHE A 91 -7.45 -0.31 -20.82
CA PHE A 91 -7.95 0.32 -19.58
C PHE A 91 -9.38 -0.13 -19.22
N LEU A 92 -10.21 -0.39 -20.23
CA LEU A 92 -11.57 -0.89 -20.04
C LEU A 92 -11.59 -2.35 -19.54
N GLN A 93 -10.70 -3.20 -20.04
CA GLN A 93 -10.56 -4.57 -19.55
C GLN A 93 -10.08 -4.61 -18.10
N LEU A 94 -9.15 -3.72 -17.72
CA LEU A 94 -8.70 -3.62 -16.33
C LEU A 94 -9.82 -3.13 -15.39
N LYS A 95 -10.66 -2.20 -15.85
CA LYS A 95 -11.86 -1.78 -15.11
C LYS A 95 -12.86 -2.93 -14.93
N PHE A 96 -13.14 -3.66 -16.00
CA PHE A 96 -14.00 -4.84 -15.94
C PHE A 96 -13.44 -5.89 -14.98
N TRP A 97 -12.14 -6.13 -15.03
CA TRP A 97 -11.44 -7.03 -14.11
C TRP A 97 -11.69 -6.66 -12.65
N LYS A 98 -11.52 -5.39 -12.30
CA LYS A 98 -11.74 -4.90 -10.94
C LYS A 98 -13.17 -5.17 -10.48
N ILE A 99 -14.16 -4.84 -11.32
CA ILE A 99 -15.57 -5.10 -11.04
C ILE A 99 -15.81 -6.60 -10.87
N TYR A 100 -15.22 -7.44 -11.72
CA TYR A 100 -15.34 -8.89 -11.62
C TYR A 100 -14.81 -9.42 -10.28
N LEU A 101 -13.60 -9.01 -9.87
CA LEU A 101 -13.01 -9.45 -8.61
C LEU A 101 -13.80 -9.00 -7.39
N GLU A 102 -14.26 -7.75 -7.37
CA GLU A 102 -15.09 -7.24 -6.27
C GLU A 102 -16.39 -8.05 -6.13
N GLN A 103 -17.06 -8.34 -7.26
CA GLN A 103 -18.28 -9.13 -7.26
C GLN A 103 -18.03 -10.61 -6.92
N GLU A 104 -16.96 -11.21 -7.44
CA GLU A 104 -16.57 -12.58 -7.11
C GLU A 104 -16.35 -12.73 -5.59
N GLN A 105 -15.64 -11.80 -4.97
CA GLN A 105 -15.40 -11.82 -3.52
C GLN A 105 -16.70 -11.66 -2.71
N GLN A 106 -17.59 -10.77 -3.12
CA GLN A 106 -18.88 -10.58 -2.45
C GLN A 106 -19.76 -11.84 -2.54
N ILE A 107 -19.88 -12.42 -3.74
CA ILE A 107 -20.67 -13.63 -3.98
C ILE A 107 -20.06 -14.82 -3.22
N LEU A 108 -18.73 -14.99 -3.27
CA LEU A 108 -18.02 -16.05 -2.56
C LEU A 108 -18.27 -15.96 -1.06
N LYS A 109 -18.17 -14.76 -0.47
CA LYS A 109 -18.42 -14.56 0.97
C LYS A 109 -19.87 -14.89 1.34
N SER A 110 -20.83 -14.44 0.53
CA SER A 110 -22.25 -14.72 0.76
C SER A 110 -22.55 -16.22 0.71
N GLN A 111 -22.15 -16.89 -0.37
CA GLN A 111 -22.35 -18.33 -0.58
C GLN A 111 -21.62 -19.18 0.45
N ALA A 112 -20.37 -18.83 0.80
CA ALA A 112 -19.63 -19.53 1.84
C ALA A 112 -20.31 -19.41 3.22
N THR A 113 -20.88 -18.24 3.54
CA THR A 113 -21.61 -18.02 4.79
C THR A 113 -22.90 -18.84 4.84
N GLU A 114 -23.66 -18.85 3.74
CA GLU A 114 -24.88 -19.66 3.61
C GLU A 114 -24.58 -21.16 3.76
N HIS A 115 -23.60 -21.67 3.01
CA HIS A 115 -23.21 -23.07 3.04
C HIS A 115 -22.66 -23.50 4.42
N ALA A 116 -21.83 -22.66 5.05
CA ALA A 116 -21.34 -22.92 6.41
C ALA A 116 -22.49 -22.95 7.44
N THR A 117 -23.49 -22.09 7.27
CA THR A 117 -24.67 -22.05 8.15
C THR A 117 -25.53 -23.29 7.98
N GLU A 118 -25.77 -23.74 6.76
CA GLU A 118 -26.52 -24.96 6.47
C GLU A 118 -25.80 -26.19 7.03
N LEU A 119 -24.50 -26.31 6.78
CA LEU A 119 -23.66 -27.39 7.31
C LEU A 119 -23.67 -27.43 8.85
N ALA A 120 -23.57 -26.27 9.50
CA ALA A 120 -23.66 -26.18 10.96
C ALA A 120 -25.04 -26.62 11.48
N LYS A 121 -26.13 -26.19 10.83
CA LYS A 121 -27.50 -26.60 11.20
C LYS A 121 -27.70 -28.11 11.09
N GLU A 122 -27.23 -28.73 10.00
CA GLU A 122 -27.34 -30.17 9.80
C GLU A 122 -26.54 -30.95 10.85
N ASN A 123 -25.29 -30.56 11.10
CA ASN A 123 -24.45 -31.21 12.10
C ASN A 123 -25.03 -31.10 13.52
N ILE A 124 -25.56 -29.92 13.89
CA ILE A 124 -26.22 -29.72 15.19
C ILE A 124 -27.47 -30.60 15.30
N LYS A 125 -28.28 -30.66 14.23
CA LYS A 125 -29.48 -31.51 14.19
C LYS A 125 -29.12 -32.99 14.37
N CYS A 126 -28.16 -33.50 13.61
CA CYS A 126 -27.70 -34.89 13.71
C CYS A 126 -27.15 -35.21 15.11
N PHE A 127 -26.44 -34.27 15.74
CA PHE A 127 -25.94 -34.43 17.11
C PHE A 127 -27.08 -34.63 18.12
N PHE A 128 -28.13 -33.82 18.06
CA PHE A 128 -29.27 -33.95 18.99
C PHE A 128 -30.17 -35.15 18.68
N GLU A 129 -30.29 -35.55 17.42
CA GLU A 129 -31.10 -36.70 16.98
C GLU A 129 -30.34 -38.05 17.08
N CYS A 130 -29.07 -38.04 17.50
CA CYS A 130 -28.17 -39.20 17.49
C CYS A 130 -28.10 -39.91 16.11
N ALA A 131 -28.27 -39.14 15.04
CA ALA A 131 -28.25 -39.62 13.66
C ALA A 131 -26.86 -39.41 13.04
N HIS A 132 -26.53 -40.19 12.01
CA HIS A 132 -25.29 -39.97 11.24
C HIS A 132 -25.48 -38.78 10.28
N PRO A 133 -24.48 -37.89 10.14
CA PRO A 133 -24.54 -36.78 9.21
C PRO A 133 -24.53 -37.27 7.76
N LYS A 134 -25.22 -36.56 6.86
CA LYS A 134 -25.11 -36.81 5.42
C LYS A 134 -23.73 -36.36 4.94
N GLU A 135 -23.20 -37.05 3.92
CA GLU A 135 -21.96 -36.62 3.26
C GLU A 135 -22.16 -35.21 2.68
N SER A 136 -21.46 -34.24 3.25
CA SER A 136 -21.43 -32.86 2.76
C SER A 136 -20.28 -32.69 1.77
N ASN A 137 -20.62 -32.19 0.58
CA ASN A 137 -19.63 -31.92 -0.47
C ASN A 137 -18.91 -30.59 -0.17
N THR A 138 -17.98 -30.62 0.79
CA THR A 138 -17.08 -29.49 1.03
C THR A 138 -15.82 -29.64 0.17
N PRO A 139 -15.30 -28.54 -0.43
CA PRO A 139 -14.05 -28.60 -1.18
C PRO A 139 -12.90 -29.05 -0.28
N SER A 140 -11.94 -29.80 -0.85
CA SER A 140 -10.80 -30.28 -0.08
C SER A 140 -9.85 -29.13 0.27
N ILE A 141 -9.01 -29.32 1.28
CA ILE A 141 -7.99 -28.34 1.66
C ILE A 141 -7.03 -28.00 0.50
N LYS A 142 -6.78 -28.95 -0.41
CA LYS A 142 -5.95 -28.75 -1.60
C LYS A 142 -6.61 -27.81 -2.59
N ASP A 143 -7.93 -27.91 -2.75
CA ASP A 143 -8.71 -27.06 -3.65
C ASP A 143 -8.74 -25.62 -3.13
N TRP A 144 -8.91 -25.45 -1.81
CA TRP A 144 -8.81 -24.15 -1.15
C TRP A 144 -7.44 -23.51 -1.34
N GLN A 145 -6.36 -24.26 -1.08
CA GLN A 145 -5.01 -23.74 -1.25
C GLN A 145 -4.71 -23.33 -2.70
N GLN A 146 -5.27 -24.05 -3.67
CA GLN A 146 -5.06 -23.79 -5.08
C GLN A 146 -5.71 -22.48 -5.54
N ILE A 147 -6.94 -22.19 -5.10
CA ILE A 147 -7.63 -20.93 -5.42
C ILE A 147 -7.06 -19.73 -4.66
N SER A 148 -6.32 -19.95 -3.56
CA SER A 148 -5.64 -18.90 -2.78
C SER A 148 -4.24 -18.54 -3.27
N SER A 149 -3.75 -19.19 -4.34
CA SER A 149 -2.43 -18.87 -4.90
C SER A 149 -2.36 -17.47 -5.50
N LEU A 150 -1.16 -16.89 -5.58
CA LEU A 150 -0.97 -15.57 -6.19
C LEU A 150 -1.35 -15.63 -7.68
N TYR A 151 -2.19 -14.69 -8.11
CA TYR A 151 -2.62 -14.58 -9.49
C TYR A 151 -1.49 -14.03 -10.37
N THR A 152 -1.06 -14.80 -11.37
CA THR A 152 -0.23 -14.32 -12.49
C THR A 152 -1.11 -14.05 -13.71
N PHE A 153 -1.04 -12.81 -14.23
CA PHE A 153 -1.74 -12.46 -15.44
C PHE A 153 -1.06 -13.09 -16.65
N ASN A 154 -1.85 -13.77 -17.48
CA ASN A 154 -1.38 -14.32 -18.74
C ASN A 154 -2.21 -13.73 -19.89
N PRO A 155 -1.61 -12.92 -20.80
CA PRO A 155 -2.35 -12.33 -21.91
C PRO A 155 -2.88 -13.36 -22.93
N LYS A 156 -2.41 -14.62 -22.90
CA LYS A 156 -2.88 -15.71 -23.75
C LYS A 156 -4.05 -16.50 -23.12
N GLU A 157 -4.24 -16.41 -21.81
CA GLU A 157 -5.31 -17.11 -21.08
C GLU A 157 -6.19 -16.08 -20.33
N GLN A 158 -7.41 -15.83 -20.84
CA GLN A 158 -8.32 -14.80 -20.31
C GLN A 158 -9.03 -15.21 -18.99
N TYR A 159 -8.27 -15.57 -17.96
CA TYR A 159 -8.81 -15.87 -16.62
C TYR A 159 -8.69 -14.65 -15.71
N TYR A 160 -9.80 -14.23 -15.10
CA TYR A 160 -9.87 -13.03 -14.25
C TYR A 160 -9.54 -13.27 -12.76
N SER A 161 -9.50 -14.52 -12.33
CA SER A 161 -9.15 -14.92 -10.96
C SER A 161 -8.58 -16.34 -10.94
N MET A 162 -7.95 -16.71 -9.82
CA MET A 162 -7.48 -18.08 -9.60
C MET A 162 -8.64 -19.07 -9.46
N LEU A 163 -9.78 -18.63 -8.94
CA LEU A 163 -10.99 -19.44 -8.87
C LEU A 163 -11.56 -19.71 -10.28
N HIS A 164 -11.63 -18.68 -11.13
CA HIS A 164 -12.01 -18.83 -12.54
C HIS A 164 -11.04 -19.76 -13.28
N LYS A 165 -9.73 -19.61 -13.09
CA LYS A 165 -8.72 -20.50 -13.67
C LYS A 165 -8.86 -21.93 -13.17
N TYR A 166 -9.20 -22.13 -11.90
CA TYR A 166 -9.40 -23.44 -11.29
C TYR A 166 -10.61 -24.17 -11.88
N VAL A 167 -11.75 -23.50 -12.02
CA VAL A 167 -13.00 -24.10 -12.51
C VAL A 167 -12.92 -24.45 -14.00
N ASN A 168 -12.26 -23.62 -14.82
CA ASN A 168 -12.21 -23.80 -16.27
C ASN A 168 -11.05 -24.71 -16.74
N ARG A 169 -10.39 -25.43 -15.82
CA ARG A 169 -9.30 -26.33 -16.16
C ARG A 169 -9.83 -27.71 -16.59
N LYS A 170 -9.32 -28.22 -17.72
CA LYS A 170 -9.71 -29.53 -18.28
C LYS A 170 -9.12 -30.75 -17.53
N GLU A 171 -8.06 -30.58 -16.73
CA GLU A 171 -7.42 -31.67 -15.94
C GLU A 171 -7.10 -31.24 -14.50
N LYS A 172 -7.51 -32.05 -13.51
CA LYS A 172 -7.39 -31.78 -12.06
C LYS A 172 -6.04 -32.19 -11.43
N SER A 173 -5.06 -32.70 -12.20
CA SER A 173 -3.95 -33.51 -11.65
C SER A 173 -2.62 -32.80 -11.36
N HIS A 174 -2.38 -31.58 -11.85
CA HIS A 174 -1.08 -30.89 -11.63
C HIS A 174 -1.27 -29.58 -10.86
N SER A 175 -0.36 -29.19 -9.96
CA SER A 175 -0.35 -27.85 -9.34
C SER A 175 -0.51 -26.75 -10.39
N ILE A 176 -1.09 -25.60 -10.05
CA ILE A 176 -1.09 -24.42 -10.94
C ILE A 176 0.37 -23.97 -11.10
N ARG A 177 1.06 -24.53 -12.08
CA ARG A 177 2.40 -24.13 -12.47
C ARG A 177 2.25 -22.92 -13.36
N SER A 178 3.03 -21.89 -13.07
CA SER A 178 3.13 -20.71 -13.92
C SER A 178 3.50 -21.14 -15.34
N ASN A 179 2.75 -20.67 -16.33
CA ASN A 179 2.99 -20.99 -17.74
C ASN A 179 3.98 -20.00 -18.35
N GLU A 180 4.70 -20.43 -19.38
CA GLU A 180 5.68 -19.60 -20.10
C GLU A 180 4.97 -18.40 -20.76
N GLY A 181 5.21 -17.19 -20.22
CA GLY A 181 4.53 -15.95 -20.60
C GLY A 181 3.67 -15.29 -19.50
N ASP A 182 3.61 -15.90 -18.32
CA ASP A 182 3.00 -15.28 -17.13
C ASP A 182 3.76 -14.02 -16.71
N ALA A 183 3.09 -12.89 -16.71
CA ALA A 183 3.59 -11.66 -16.13
C ALA A 183 2.97 -11.49 -14.74
N VAL A 184 3.80 -11.34 -13.72
CA VAL A 184 3.34 -10.80 -12.43
C VAL A 184 3.01 -9.34 -12.70
N ILE A 185 1.73 -9.02 -12.93
CA ILE A 185 1.29 -7.64 -12.84
C ILE A 185 1.34 -7.31 -11.36
N PRO A 186 2.19 -6.35 -10.92
CA PRO A 186 2.15 -5.91 -9.54
C PRO A 186 0.76 -5.30 -9.33
N VAL A 187 -0.13 -6.07 -8.69
CA VAL A 187 -1.32 -5.59 -8.00
C VAL A 187 -0.83 -4.82 -6.78
N LEU A 188 -0.08 -3.76 -7.02
CA LEU A 188 0.23 -2.75 -6.03
C LEU A 188 -0.92 -1.73 -6.13
N ASP A 189 -1.68 -1.64 -5.04
CA ASP A 189 -2.56 -0.52 -4.66
C ASP A 189 -4.10 -0.66 -4.75
N PHE A 190 -4.68 -1.87 -4.81
CA PHE A 190 -6.16 -2.00 -4.88
C PHE A 190 -6.83 -2.83 -3.78
N VAL A 191 -6.07 -3.26 -2.78
CA VAL A 191 -6.62 -3.81 -1.53
C VAL A 191 -6.39 -2.73 -0.48
N ASP A 192 -7.48 -2.25 0.14
CA ASP A 192 -7.59 -1.11 1.06
C ASP A 192 -7.69 0.29 0.43
N THR A 193 -8.77 0.55 -0.31
CA THR A 193 -9.41 1.88 -0.22
C THR A 193 -10.65 1.74 0.66
N PRO A 194 -10.69 2.32 1.88
CA PRO A 194 -11.94 2.44 2.60
C PRO A 194 -12.86 3.34 1.78
N GLY A 195 -14.06 2.86 1.49
CA GLY A 195 -15.06 3.58 0.71
C GLY A 195 -15.25 4.99 1.26
N MET A 196 -14.72 5.98 0.54
CA MET A 196 -15.07 7.37 0.77
C MET A 196 -16.51 7.54 0.30
N ASN A 197 -17.45 7.46 1.24
CA ASN A 197 -18.80 7.97 1.06
C ASN A 197 -18.71 9.48 0.85
N ILE A 198 -18.56 9.90 -0.41
CA ILE A 198 -18.82 11.27 -0.83
C ILE A 198 -20.34 11.41 -0.86
N ALA A 199 -20.91 11.78 0.29
CA ALA A 199 -22.22 12.41 0.31
C ALA A 199 -22.06 13.83 -0.25
N ALA A 200 -22.19 13.96 -1.57
CA ALA A 200 -22.51 15.22 -2.20
C ALA A 200 -24.03 15.41 -2.06
N GLY A 201 -24.44 16.45 -1.33
CA GLY A 201 -25.84 16.83 -1.20
C GLY A 201 -25.96 18.17 -0.49
N LEU A 202 -26.19 19.21 -1.30
CA LEU A 202 -26.60 20.60 -1.03
C LEU A 202 -26.50 21.16 0.39
#